data_AF-A0A0M0KYN2-F1
#
_entry.id   AF-A0A0M0KYN2-F1
#
_cell.length_a   1.000
_cell.length_b   1.000
_cell.length_c   1.000
_cell.angle_alpha   90.00
_cell.angle_beta   90.00
_cell.angle_gamma   90.00
#
_symmetry.space_group_name_H-M   'P 1'
#
loop_
_entity.id
_entity.type
_entity.pdbx_description
1 polymer ?
#
loop_
_entity_poly.entity_id
_entity_poly.type
_entity_poly.pdbx_seq_one_letter_code
_entity_poly.pdbx_strand_id
1 'polypeptide(L)'
;MKILVAGANGKTGKLIVEELQKHTEYNTKAMIRTSEQRAYFEELGVETVVADLEESIAHAFEDADAVIFAAAAGSGGHDVNAIDHLGVIKAVDEAKAKGIQRFILISSRYADRPAEGPPFLKPYLEAKEKSDAYLERSGLDYTIIRPGGLLDSEGTEHIQAAFRVKGEVGMISRADVAKVAVACLKEQGTTGKAFELVSGEDGIYDALKSV
;
A
#
# COMPACT_ATOMS: atom_id res chain seq x y z
N MET A 1 3.71 17.29 4.62
CA MET A 1 2.70 16.25 4.91
C MET A 1 3.40 15.06 5.56
N LYS A 2 3.01 14.67 6.78
CA LYS A 2 3.58 13.52 7.50
C LYS A 2 2.88 12.23 7.06
N ILE A 3 3.64 11.29 6.50
CA ILE A 3 3.14 10.06 5.90
C ILE A 3 3.49 8.89 6.80
N LEU A 4 2.48 8.22 7.36
CA LEU A 4 2.68 6.95 8.04
C LEU A 4 2.76 5.84 7.00
N VAL A 5 3.85 5.07 7.01
CA VAL A 5 4.00 3.87 6.16
C VAL A 5 3.86 2.63 7.03
N ALA A 6 2.72 1.95 6.96
CA ALA A 6 2.49 0.66 7.61
C ALA A 6 3.08 -0.47 6.75
N GLY A 7 3.87 -1.36 7.35
CA GLY A 7 4.65 -2.36 6.61
C GLY A 7 5.93 -1.81 6.00
N ALA A 8 6.49 -0.75 6.59
CA ALA A 8 7.67 -0.05 6.06
C ALA A 8 8.89 -0.96 5.87
N ASN A 9 9.10 -1.98 6.71
CA ASN A 9 10.24 -2.89 6.58
C ASN A 9 10.05 -4.00 5.52
N GLY A 10 8.87 -4.11 4.91
CA GLY A 10 8.63 -5.04 3.80
C GLY A 10 9.32 -4.60 2.51
N LYS A 11 9.48 -5.51 1.53
CA LYS A 11 10.17 -5.22 0.26
C LYS A 11 9.59 -3.98 -0.45
N THR A 12 8.27 -3.90 -0.61
CA THR A 12 7.61 -2.75 -1.23
C THR A 12 7.60 -1.53 -0.29
N GLY A 13 7.42 -1.75 1.02
CA GLY A 13 7.40 -0.68 2.02
C GLY A 13 8.71 0.10 2.08
N LYS A 14 9.85 -0.58 1.98
CA LYS A 14 11.17 0.06 1.94
C LYS A 14 11.31 0.98 0.73
N LEU A 15 10.91 0.49 -0.45
CA LEU A 15 10.92 1.28 -1.68
C LEU A 15 9.96 2.48 -1.61
N ILE A 16 8.81 2.34 -0.94
CA ILE A 16 7.89 3.48 -0.68
C ILE A 16 8.58 4.52 0.19
N VAL A 17 9.25 4.11 1.27
CA VAL A 17 9.98 5.03 2.14
C VAL A 17 11.11 5.74 1.38
N GLU A 18 11.93 5.00 0.63
CA GLU A 18 12.98 5.56 -0.21
C GLU A 18 12.45 6.52 -1.26
N GLU A 19 11.31 6.20 -1.88
CA GLU A 19 10.67 7.08 -2.84
C GLU A 19 10.16 8.37 -2.17
N LEU A 20 9.50 8.28 -1.00
CA LEU A 20 9.05 9.44 -0.24
C LEU A 20 10.20 10.39 0.11
N GLN A 21 11.40 9.87 0.44
CA GLN A 21 12.58 10.69 0.76
C GLN A 21 13.09 11.53 -0.41
N LYS A 22 12.67 11.25 -1.65
CA LYS A 22 13.01 12.06 -2.82
C LYS A 22 12.18 13.35 -2.92
N HIS A 23 11.14 13.49 -2.11
CA HIS A 23 10.18 14.60 -2.15
C HIS A 23 10.25 15.42 -0.85
N THR A 24 10.62 16.69 -0.94
CA THR A 24 10.90 17.55 0.24
C THR A 24 9.64 17.95 1.01
N GLU A 25 8.46 17.83 0.38
CA GLU A 25 7.16 18.11 0.99
C GLU A 25 6.66 17.00 1.93
N TYR A 26 7.29 15.82 1.92
CA TYR A 26 6.90 14.68 2.73
C TYR A 26 7.84 14.49 3.92
N ASN A 27 7.25 14.25 5.08
CA ASN A 27 7.95 13.75 6.24
C ASN A 27 7.50 12.30 6.48
N THR A 28 8.42 11.34 6.47
CA THR A 28 8.06 9.92 6.53
C THR A 28 8.16 9.40 7.97
N LYS A 29 7.10 8.74 8.43
CA LYS A 29 7.07 7.96 9.68
C LYS A 29 6.93 6.48 9.32
N ALA A 30 8.01 5.73 9.45
CA ALA A 30 8.04 4.30 9.16
C ALA A 30 7.52 3.50 10.36
N MET A 31 6.41 2.79 10.19
CA MET A 31 5.92 1.85 11.20
C MET A 31 6.66 0.52 11.05
N ILE A 32 7.40 0.16 12.09
CA ILE A 32 8.20 -1.07 12.19
C ILE A 32 7.64 -1.96 13.28
N ARG A 33 7.81 -3.28 13.14
CA ARG A 33 7.28 -4.23 14.14
C ARG A 33 8.18 -4.33 15.36
N THR A 34 9.49 -4.27 15.15
CA THR A 34 10.48 -4.47 16.22
C THR A 34 11.58 -3.42 16.15
N SER A 35 12.22 -3.14 17.29
CA SER A 35 13.28 -2.13 17.41
C SER A 35 14.48 -2.39 16.51
N GLU A 36 14.77 -3.66 16.18
CA GLU A 36 15.95 -4.05 15.39
C GLU A 36 15.83 -3.57 13.94
N GLN A 37 14.62 -3.27 13.47
CA GLN A 37 14.37 -2.76 12.11
C GLN A 37 14.71 -1.27 11.97
N ARG A 38 14.94 -0.57 13.08
CA ARG A 38 15.15 0.88 13.14
C ARG A 38 16.38 1.35 12.38
N ALA A 39 17.49 0.61 12.46
CA ALA A 39 18.79 1.04 11.93
C ALA A 39 18.73 1.42 10.45
N TYR A 40 18.02 0.63 9.62
CA TYR A 40 17.86 0.91 8.20
C TYR A 40 17.17 2.26 7.93
N PHE A 41 16.18 2.64 8.74
CA PHE A 41 15.45 3.90 8.57
C PHE A 41 16.21 5.09 9.15
N GLU A 42 16.97 4.91 10.24
CA GLU A 42 17.83 5.95 10.79
C GLU A 42 18.95 6.34 9.82
N GLU A 43 19.53 5.39 9.09
CA GLU A 43 20.49 5.65 8.02
C GLU A 43 19.89 6.51 6.89
N LEU A 44 18.59 6.40 6.66
CA LEU A 44 17.83 7.22 5.70
C LEU A 44 17.32 8.54 6.30
N GLY A 45 17.56 8.81 7.58
CA GLY A 45 17.04 9.99 8.27
C GLY A 45 15.52 9.95 8.52
N VAL A 46 14.91 8.76 8.51
CA VAL A 46 13.47 8.55 8.60
C VAL A 46 13.04 8.27 10.05
N GLU A 47 12.00 8.98 10.53
CA GLU A 47 11.39 8.71 11.83
C GLU A 47 10.78 7.31 11.86
N THR A 48 10.95 6.58 12.95
CA THR A 48 10.33 5.26 13.14
C THR A 48 9.43 5.19 14.35
N VAL A 49 8.36 4.41 14.24
CA VAL A 49 7.46 4.06 15.34
C VAL A 49 7.31 2.53 15.41
N VAL A 50 7.46 1.98 16.61
CA VAL A 50 7.29 0.53 16.84
C VAL A 50 5.82 0.26 17.11
N ALA A 51 5.19 -0.57 16.28
CA ALA A 51 3.82 -1.01 16.45
C ALA A 51 3.57 -2.32 15.69
N ASP A 52 2.83 -3.24 16.30
CA ASP A 52 2.43 -4.52 15.71
C ASP A 52 0.96 -4.47 15.30
N LEU A 53 0.65 -4.90 14.08
CA LEU A 53 -0.73 -4.99 13.57
C LEU A 53 -1.57 -6.01 14.33
N GLU A 54 -0.96 -6.91 15.10
CA GLU A 54 -1.67 -7.83 16.00
C GLU A 54 -2.00 -7.20 17.36
N GLU A 55 -1.40 -6.04 17.69
CA GLU A 55 -1.59 -5.29 18.94
C GLU A 55 -2.30 -3.93 18.71
N SER A 56 -2.23 -3.02 19.69
CA SER A 56 -2.70 -1.64 19.50
C SER A 56 -1.70 -0.85 18.66
N ILE A 57 -2.21 -0.09 17.68
CA ILE A 57 -1.40 0.71 16.76
C ILE A 57 -1.73 2.20 16.81
N ALA A 58 -2.65 2.64 17.69
CA ALA A 58 -3.17 4.00 17.72
C ALA A 58 -2.09 5.10 17.83
N HIS A 59 -1.03 4.84 18.59
CA HIS A 59 0.12 5.75 18.76
C HIS A 59 0.94 5.92 17.47
N ALA A 60 0.92 4.93 16.57
CA ALA A 60 1.61 5.02 15.29
C ALA A 60 0.98 6.10 14.39
N PHE A 61 -0.32 6.35 14.53
CA PHE A 61 -1.10 7.30 13.72
C PHE A 61 -1.03 8.74 14.23
N GLU A 62 -0.36 8.99 15.36
CA GLU A 62 -0.21 10.35 15.88
C GLU A 62 0.60 11.24 14.93
N ASP A 63 0.06 12.44 14.72
CA ASP A 63 0.58 13.52 13.86
C ASP A 63 0.71 13.17 12.36
N ALA A 64 0.16 12.04 11.91
CA ALA A 64 0.14 11.70 10.51
C ALA A 64 -0.94 12.49 9.76
N ASP A 65 -0.64 12.91 8.54
CA ASP A 65 -1.58 13.56 7.62
C ASP A 65 -2.16 12.58 6.60
N ALA A 66 -1.44 11.49 6.31
CA ALA A 66 -1.84 10.43 5.39
C ALA A 66 -1.22 9.08 5.78
N VAL A 67 -1.83 7.99 5.29
CA VAL A 67 -1.35 6.62 5.50
C VAL A 67 -1.10 5.93 4.17
N ILE A 68 0.04 5.23 4.05
CA ILE A 68 0.28 4.22 3.03
C ILE A 68 0.37 2.86 3.73
N PHE A 69 -0.58 1.96 3.45
CA PHE A 69 -0.60 0.62 3.99
C PHE A 69 -0.02 -0.37 2.97
N ALA A 70 1.20 -0.82 3.24
CA ALA A 70 1.97 -1.76 2.42
C ALA A 70 2.35 -3.05 3.19
N ALA A 71 1.74 -3.27 4.36
CA ALA A 71 1.93 -4.49 5.12
C ALA A 71 1.20 -5.67 4.46
N ALA A 72 1.81 -6.85 4.55
CA ALA A 72 1.22 -8.12 4.16
C ALA A 72 1.86 -9.22 5.01
N ALA A 73 1.14 -10.29 5.29
CA ALA A 73 1.67 -11.46 6.00
C ALA A 73 2.89 -12.07 5.26
N GLY A 74 2.88 -11.96 3.93
CA GLY A 74 3.93 -12.47 3.06
C GLY A 74 4.14 -13.99 3.22
N SER A 75 5.31 -14.47 2.84
CA SER A 75 5.70 -15.88 3.02
C SER A 75 6.29 -16.19 4.40
N GLY A 76 6.22 -15.24 5.34
CA GLY A 76 6.88 -15.31 6.65
C GLY A 76 6.16 -16.16 7.70
N GLY A 77 5.07 -16.83 7.32
CA GLY A 77 4.28 -17.68 8.22
C GLY A 77 3.30 -16.92 9.13
N HIS A 78 3.07 -15.63 8.87
CA HIS A 78 2.05 -14.84 9.57
C HIS A 78 0.65 -15.20 9.09
N ASP A 79 -0.35 -15.04 9.96
CA ASP A 79 -1.74 -15.23 9.58
C ASP A 79 -2.17 -14.12 8.61
N VAL A 80 -2.48 -14.53 7.38
CA VAL A 80 -3.00 -13.67 6.32
C VAL A 80 -4.23 -12.88 6.78
N ASN A 81 -5.13 -13.51 7.53
CA ASN A 81 -6.32 -12.82 8.02
C ASN A 81 -5.97 -11.75 9.08
N ALA A 82 -4.98 -12.02 9.94
CA ALA A 82 -4.54 -11.06 10.95
C ALA A 82 -3.93 -9.81 10.31
N ILE A 83 -3.13 -9.95 9.25
CA ILE A 83 -2.39 -8.83 8.65
C ILE A 83 -3.14 -8.19 7.48
N ASP A 84 -3.51 -8.97 6.47
CA ASP A 84 -4.05 -8.47 5.19
C ASP A 84 -5.55 -8.12 5.24
N HIS A 85 -6.25 -8.53 6.30
CA HIS A 85 -7.65 -8.18 6.55
C HIS A 85 -7.82 -7.37 7.84
N LEU A 86 -7.64 -7.98 9.02
CA LEU A 86 -7.88 -7.32 10.30
C LEU A 86 -6.90 -6.17 10.56
N GLY A 87 -5.64 -6.30 10.14
CA GLY A 87 -4.64 -5.24 10.20
C GLY A 87 -5.03 -4.02 9.37
N VAL A 88 -5.60 -4.22 8.18
CA VAL A 88 -6.12 -3.12 7.35
C VAL A 88 -7.32 -2.46 8.01
N ILE A 89 -8.30 -3.23 8.49
CA ILE A 89 -9.47 -2.69 9.21
C ILE A 89 -9.03 -1.82 10.38
N LYS A 90 -8.11 -2.34 11.21
CA LYS A 90 -7.54 -1.61 12.35
C LYS A 90 -6.89 -0.30 11.91
N ALA A 91 -6.07 -0.33 10.87
CA ALA A 91 -5.43 0.87 10.34
C ALA A 91 -6.44 1.90 9.80
N VAL A 92 -7.51 1.45 9.15
CA VAL A 92 -8.59 2.32 8.66
C VAL A 92 -9.34 2.96 9.84
N ASP A 93 -9.63 2.19 10.89
CA ASP A 93 -10.32 2.69 12.07
C ASP A 93 -9.46 3.71 12.83
N GLU A 94 -8.16 3.48 12.96
CA GLU A 94 -7.23 4.45 13.57
C GLU A 94 -7.09 5.72 12.73
N ALA A 95 -7.01 5.60 11.39
CA ALA A 95 -7.01 6.76 10.51
C ALA A 95 -8.27 7.61 10.72
N LYS A 96 -9.45 6.98 10.76
CA LYS A 96 -10.72 7.65 11.06
C LYS A 96 -10.73 8.30 12.44
N ALA A 97 -10.30 7.59 13.47
CA ALA A 97 -10.26 8.08 14.84
C ALA A 97 -9.36 9.31 15.00
N LYS A 98 -8.27 9.39 14.23
CA LYS A 98 -7.34 10.52 14.21
C LYS A 98 -7.70 11.60 13.18
N GLY A 99 -8.80 11.42 12.41
CA GLY A 99 -9.24 12.37 11.39
C GLY A 99 -8.40 12.36 10.10
N ILE A 100 -7.55 11.36 9.91
CA ILE A 100 -6.66 11.22 8.75
C ILE A 100 -7.49 10.76 7.54
N GLN A 101 -7.67 11.64 6.56
CA GLN A 101 -8.52 11.35 5.40
C GLN A 101 -7.81 10.53 4.31
N ARG A 102 -6.55 10.86 3.99
CA ARG A 102 -5.87 10.24 2.84
C ARG A 102 -5.30 8.87 3.20
N PHE A 103 -5.79 7.82 2.53
CA PHE A 103 -5.38 6.43 2.79
C PHE A 103 -5.08 5.67 1.50
N ILE A 104 -3.83 5.26 1.30
CA ILE A 104 -3.40 4.45 0.15
C ILE A 104 -3.22 3.01 0.60
N LEU A 105 -3.90 2.06 -0.05
CA LEU A 105 -3.78 0.63 0.23
C LEU A 105 -3.10 -0.10 -0.93
N ILE A 106 -2.02 -0.84 -0.62
CA ILE A 106 -1.43 -1.80 -1.55
C ILE A 106 -2.19 -3.12 -1.43
N SER A 107 -3.16 -3.30 -2.32
CA SER A 107 -3.99 -4.49 -2.40
C SER A 107 -3.38 -5.55 -3.35
N SER A 108 -4.19 -6.23 -4.14
CA SER A 108 -3.78 -7.23 -5.12
C SER A 108 -4.76 -7.26 -6.27
N ARG A 109 -4.27 -7.52 -7.49
CA ARG A 109 -5.15 -7.90 -8.60
C ARG A 109 -6.01 -9.09 -8.18
N TYR A 110 -7.26 -9.12 -8.65
CA TYR A 110 -8.31 -10.07 -8.27
C TYR A 110 -8.87 -9.96 -6.84
N ALA A 111 -8.47 -8.96 -6.05
CA ALA A 111 -9.05 -8.77 -4.72
C ALA A 111 -10.58 -8.51 -4.77
N ASP A 112 -11.11 -7.91 -5.84
CA ASP A 112 -12.56 -7.71 -6.04
C ASP A 112 -13.28 -8.96 -6.61
N ARG A 113 -12.53 -9.99 -6.96
CA ARG A 113 -13.03 -11.23 -7.57
C ARG A 113 -12.11 -12.42 -7.29
N PRO A 114 -11.99 -12.85 -6.03
CA PRO A 114 -11.04 -13.90 -5.64
C PRO A 114 -11.19 -15.21 -6.43
N ALA A 115 -12.41 -15.51 -6.90
CA ALA A 115 -12.71 -16.69 -7.69
C ALA A 115 -12.05 -16.72 -9.09
N GLU A 116 -11.69 -15.55 -9.66
CA GLU A 116 -11.00 -15.44 -10.95
C GLU A 116 -9.47 -15.43 -10.80
N GLY A 117 -8.97 -15.29 -9.57
CA GLY A 117 -7.54 -15.26 -9.29
C GLY A 117 -6.89 -16.66 -9.25
N PRO A 118 -5.55 -16.72 -9.15
CA PRO A 118 -4.85 -17.99 -9.02
C PRO A 118 -5.33 -18.78 -7.80
N PRO A 119 -5.72 -20.07 -7.92
CA PRO A 119 -6.32 -20.83 -6.83
C PRO A 119 -5.47 -20.90 -5.55
N PHE A 120 -4.14 -20.93 -5.69
CA PHE A 120 -3.22 -20.96 -4.55
C PHE A 120 -3.20 -19.65 -3.74
N LEU A 121 -3.68 -18.55 -4.32
CA LEU A 121 -3.82 -17.24 -3.64
C LEU A 121 -5.22 -17.05 -3.05
N LYS A 122 -6.15 -18.00 -3.19
CA LYS A 122 -7.55 -17.79 -2.82
C LYS A 122 -7.75 -17.28 -1.37
N PRO A 123 -7.14 -17.86 -0.32
CA PRO A 123 -7.29 -17.33 1.04
C PRO A 123 -6.76 -15.90 1.19
N TYR A 124 -5.67 -15.58 0.48
CA TYR A 124 -5.10 -14.24 0.42
C TYR A 124 -6.04 -13.26 -0.28
N LEU A 125 -6.56 -13.60 -1.46
CA LEU A 125 -7.48 -12.75 -2.21
C LEU A 125 -8.80 -12.52 -1.46
N GLU A 126 -9.34 -13.53 -0.75
CA GLU A 126 -10.52 -13.37 0.11
C GLU A 126 -10.27 -12.44 1.32
N ALA A 127 -9.04 -12.41 1.86
CA ALA A 127 -8.67 -11.44 2.89
C ALA A 127 -8.58 -10.03 2.30
N LYS A 128 -7.95 -9.86 1.13
CA LYS A 128 -7.85 -8.58 0.42
C LYS A 128 -9.22 -8.06 -0.04
N GLU A 129 -10.12 -8.93 -0.47
CA GLU A 129 -11.50 -8.57 -0.83
C GLU A 129 -12.20 -7.87 0.33
N LYS A 130 -12.11 -8.46 1.53
CA LYS A 130 -12.77 -7.93 2.71
C LYS A 130 -12.16 -6.60 3.16
N SER A 131 -10.83 -6.46 3.10
CA SER A 131 -10.17 -5.20 3.47
C SER A 131 -10.40 -4.10 2.44
N ASP A 132 -10.35 -4.40 1.14
CA ASP A 132 -10.72 -3.47 0.06
C ASP A 132 -12.14 -2.95 0.29
N ALA A 133 -13.10 -3.86 0.44
CA ALA A 133 -14.51 -3.50 0.61
C ALA A 133 -14.75 -2.71 1.91
N TYR A 134 -13.96 -2.96 2.96
CA TYR A 134 -14.03 -2.18 4.21
C TYR A 134 -13.54 -0.74 4.00
N LEU A 135 -12.38 -0.58 3.35
CA LEU A 135 -11.81 0.73 3.04
C LEU A 135 -12.73 1.52 2.09
N GLU A 136 -13.32 0.88 1.08
CA GLU A 136 -14.28 1.50 0.16
C GLU A 136 -15.51 2.08 0.88
N ARG A 137 -15.97 1.41 1.96
CA ARG A 137 -17.11 1.87 2.78
C ARG A 137 -16.70 2.76 3.95
N SER A 138 -15.41 3.06 4.11
CA SER A 138 -14.89 3.73 5.31
C SER A 138 -15.28 5.20 5.41
N GLY A 139 -15.52 5.86 4.28
CA GLY A 139 -15.69 7.31 4.14
C GLY A 139 -14.39 8.09 4.02
N LEU A 140 -13.22 7.42 3.98
CA LEU A 140 -11.92 8.05 3.77
C LEU A 140 -11.67 8.44 2.31
N ASP A 141 -10.78 9.39 2.09
CA ASP A 141 -10.22 9.73 0.79
C ASP A 141 -9.20 8.66 0.36
N TYR A 142 -9.71 7.47 0.02
CA TYR A 142 -8.89 6.30 -0.23
C TYR A 142 -8.36 6.22 -1.66
N THR A 143 -7.30 5.43 -1.86
CA THR A 143 -6.93 4.86 -3.16
C THR A 143 -6.45 3.42 -2.95
N ILE A 144 -7.04 2.47 -3.67
CA ILE A 144 -6.65 1.06 -3.62
C ILE A 144 -5.90 0.72 -4.89
N ILE A 145 -4.63 0.37 -4.74
CA ILE A 145 -3.77 -0.08 -5.84
C ILE A 145 -3.80 -1.61 -5.82
N ARG A 146 -4.12 -2.26 -6.93
CA ARG A 146 -4.19 -3.73 -7.09
C ARG A 146 -3.10 -4.22 -8.05
N PRO A 147 -1.83 -4.35 -7.60
CA PRO A 147 -0.75 -4.79 -8.47
C PRO A 147 -0.98 -6.20 -9.01
N GLY A 148 -0.44 -6.47 -10.21
CA GLY A 148 -0.17 -7.82 -10.69
C GLY A 148 0.96 -8.51 -9.92
N GLY A 149 1.60 -9.50 -10.53
CA GLY A 149 2.71 -10.23 -9.90
C GLY A 149 3.92 -9.32 -9.65
N LEU A 150 4.42 -9.31 -8.41
CA LEU A 150 5.46 -8.37 -7.99
C LEU A 150 6.87 -8.89 -8.27
N LEU A 151 7.66 -8.11 -9.00
CA LEU A 151 9.07 -8.36 -9.32
C LEU A 151 10.00 -7.52 -8.44
N ASP A 152 11.19 -8.05 -8.15
CA ASP A 152 12.28 -7.35 -7.46
C ASP A 152 13.26 -6.67 -8.44
N SER A 153 12.87 -6.54 -9.71
CA SER A 153 13.64 -5.81 -10.73
C SER A 153 13.58 -4.30 -10.52
N GLU A 154 14.44 -3.57 -11.23
CA GLU A 154 14.35 -2.11 -11.33
C GLU A 154 12.99 -1.65 -11.89
N GLY A 155 12.60 -0.44 -11.52
CA GLY A 155 11.41 0.21 -12.03
C GLY A 155 11.62 0.79 -13.42
N THR A 156 10.63 0.62 -14.28
CA THR A 156 10.66 1.14 -15.66
C THR A 156 9.98 2.49 -15.79
N GLU A 157 9.17 2.89 -14.80
CA GLU A 157 8.26 4.05 -14.84
C GLU A 157 7.20 4.02 -15.95
N HIS A 158 7.09 2.89 -16.67
CA HIS A 158 6.07 2.67 -17.68
C HIS A 158 5.12 1.58 -17.20
N ILE A 159 3.86 1.97 -17.04
CA ILE A 159 2.83 1.17 -16.39
C ILE A 159 1.55 1.14 -17.22
N GLN A 160 0.65 0.26 -16.83
CA GLN A 160 -0.74 0.29 -17.22
C GLN A 160 -1.59 0.29 -15.95
N ALA A 161 -2.47 1.27 -15.83
CA ALA A 161 -3.42 1.39 -14.73
C ALA A 161 -4.84 1.53 -15.27
N ALA A 162 -5.77 0.74 -14.73
CA ALA A 162 -7.19 0.80 -15.08
C ALA A 162 -8.03 0.11 -14.00
N PHE A 163 -9.32 0.43 -13.91
CA PHE A 163 -10.25 -0.32 -13.05
C PHE A 163 -10.10 -1.85 -13.22
N ARG A 164 -9.93 -2.29 -14.48
CA ARG A 164 -9.52 -3.66 -14.84
C ARG A 164 -8.56 -3.65 -16.01
N VAL A 165 -7.40 -4.26 -15.83
CA VAL A 165 -6.43 -4.49 -16.91
C VAL A 165 -6.89 -5.72 -17.71
N LYS A 166 -6.82 -5.63 -19.04
CA LYS A 166 -7.15 -6.74 -19.94
C LYS A 166 -5.94 -7.65 -20.12
N GLY A 167 -6.18 -8.95 -20.33
CA GLY A 167 -5.11 -9.93 -20.59
C GLY A 167 -4.61 -10.64 -19.34
N GLU A 168 -3.44 -11.28 -19.45
CA GLU A 168 -2.81 -12.06 -18.38
C GLU A 168 -2.62 -11.24 -17.09
N VAL A 169 -2.38 -11.92 -15.95
CA VAL A 169 -2.20 -11.33 -14.61
C VAL A 169 -1.24 -10.12 -14.62
N GLY A 170 -0.26 -10.13 -15.54
CA GLY A 170 0.72 -9.08 -15.69
C GLY A 170 1.67 -9.05 -14.49
N MET A 171 2.86 -8.52 -14.73
CA MET A 171 3.87 -8.35 -13.69
C MET A 171 4.15 -6.86 -13.52
N ILE A 172 4.67 -6.47 -12.36
CA ILE A 172 5.17 -5.12 -12.14
C ILE A 172 6.30 -5.12 -11.11
N SER A 173 7.27 -4.22 -11.28
CA SER A 173 8.32 -4.02 -10.30
C SER A 173 7.75 -3.42 -9.00
N ARG A 174 8.28 -3.84 -7.84
CA ARG A 174 7.93 -3.18 -6.56
C ARG A 174 8.34 -1.71 -6.55
N ALA A 175 9.37 -1.34 -7.32
CA ALA A 175 9.81 0.04 -7.47
C ALA A 175 8.75 0.92 -8.15
N ASP A 176 8.11 0.43 -9.21
CA ASP A 176 7.03 1.17 -9.88
C ASP A 176 5.77 1.22 -9.01
N VAL A 177 5.45 0.15 -8.27
CA VAL A 177 4.37 0.18 -7.27
C VAL A 177 4.62 1.26 -6.22
N ALA A 178 5.86 1.40 -5.73
CA ALA A 178 6.23 2.43 -4.76
C ALA A 178 6.03 3.84 -5.34
N LYS A 179 6.51 4.09 -6.57
CA LYS A 179 6.31 5.38 -7.27
C LYS A 179 4.84 5.71 -7.46
N VAL A 180 4.01 4.73 -7.86
CA VAL A 180 2.57 4.93 -8.00
C VAL A 180 1.91 5.24 -6.67
N ALA A 181 2.27 4.54 -5.59
CA ALA A 181 1.72 4.80 -4.25
C ALA A 181 2.01 6.22 -3.78
N VAL A 182 3.25 6.71 -4.00
CA VAL A 182 3.64 8.08 -3.66
C VAL A 182 2.97 9.11 -4.57
N ALA A 183 2.87 8.86 -5.87
CA ALA A 183 2.14 9.74 -6.80
C ALA A 183 0.67 9.89 -6.39
N CYS A 184 0.02 8.79 -6.01
CA CYS A 184 -1.38 8.80 -5.58
C CYS A 184 -1.61 9.74 -4.39
N LEU A 185 -0.63 10.04 -3.53
CA LEU A 185 -0.82 10.99 -2.42
C LEU A 185 -1.35 12.36 -2.88
N LYS A 186 -0.99 12.82 -4.08
CA LYS A 186 -1.40 14.12 -4.64
C LYS A 186 -2.34 14.04 -5.83
N GLU A 187 -2.38 12.91 -6.54
CA GLU A 187 -3.24 12.73 -7.71
C GLU A 187 -4.71 12.60 -7.32
N GLN A 188 -5.43 13.73 -7.27
CA GLN A 188 -6.83 13.80 -6.86
C GLN A 188 -7.75 12.87 -7.67
N GLY A 189 -7.44 12.63 -8.95
CA GLY A 189 -8.19 11.72 -9.81
C GLY A 189 -8.22 10.27 -9.32
N THR A 190 -7.30 9.89 -8.43
CA THR A 190 -7.24 8.55 -7.81
C THR A 190 -8.05 8.43 -6.53
N THR A 191 -8.62 9.52 -6.02
CA THR A 191 -9.42 9.52 -4.77
C THR A 191 -10.72 8.76 -4.98
N GLY A 192 -11.04 7.85 -4.06
CA GLY A 192 -12.19 6.97 -4.16
C GLY A 192 -12.06 5.90 -5.26
N LYS A 193 -10.84 5.64 -5.76
CA LYS A 193 -10.59 4.67 -6.83
C LYS A 193 -9.93 3.40 -6.32
N ALA A 194 -10.32 2.29 -6.92
CA ALA A 194 -9.64 1.01 -6.84
C ALA A 194 -9.28 0.56 -8.26
N PHE A 195 -8.00 0.32 -8.53
CA PHE A 195 -7.54 0.01 -9.88
C PHE A 195 -6.42 -1.02 -9.90
N GLU A 196 -6.37 -1.78 -10.99
CA GLU A 196 -5.32 -2.74 -11.28
C GLU A 196 -4.10 -2.07 -11.87
N LEU A 197 -2.93 -2.59 -11.54
CA LEU A 197 -1.65 -2.00 -11.91
C LEU A 197 -0.67 -3.09 -12.40
N VAL A 198 -0.18 -2.94 -13.62
CA VAL A 198 0.85 -3.81 -14.22
C VAL A 198 1.88 -2.97 -14.97
N SER A 199 3.02 -3.56 -15.36
CA SER A 199 3.94 -2.92 -16.32
C SER A 199 3.24 -2.67 -17.66
N GLY A 200 3.55 -1.55 -18.30
CA GLY A 200 2.94 -1.12 -19.55
C GLY A 200 3.82 -0.11 -20.28
N GLU A 201 3.20 0.73 -21.11
CA GLU A 201 3.93 1.67 -21.99
C GLU A 201 3.68 3.14 -21.62
N ASP A 202 2.74 3.43 -20.71
CA ASP A 202 2.39 4.79 -20.34
C ASP A 202 3.19 5.25 -19.13
N GLY A 203 3.68 6.49 -19.15
CA GLY A 203 4.29 7.10 -17.97
C GLY A 203 3.30 7.15 -16.80
N ILE A 204 3.80 7.02 -15.56
CA ILE A 204 2.98 6.89 -14.35
C ILE A 204 1.82 7.90 -14.28
N TYR A 205 2.10 9.20 -14.44
CA TYR A 205 1.08 10.24 -14.33
C TYR A 205 0.04 10.20 -15.46
N ASP A 206 0.40 9.74 -16.65
CA ASP A 206 -0.53 9.60 -17.76
C ASP A 206 -1.42 8.38 -17.58
N ALA A 207 -0.86 7.26 -17.13
CA ALA A 207 -1.62 6.06 -16.78
C ALA A 207 -2.65 6.33 -15.67
N LEU A 208 -2.29 7.12 -14.65
CA LEU A 208 -3.19 7.47 -13.54
C LEU A 208 -4.37 8.37 -13.95
N LYS A 209 -4.36 9.01 -15.12
CA LYS A 209 -5.55 9.72 -15.63
C LYS A 209 -6.65 8.77 -16.09
N SER A 210 -6.34 7.49 -16.26
CA SER A 210 -7.21 6.47 -16.85
C SER A 210 -7.91 5.56 -15.83
N VAL A 211 -7.80 5.85 -14.52
CA VAL A 211 -8.32 5.00 -13.42
C VAL A 211 -9.68 5.43 -12.84
#